data_AF-A0A9D9PDS7-F1
#
_entry.id   AF-A0A9D9PDS7-F1
#
_cell.length_a   1.000
_cell.length_b   1.000
_cell.length_c   1.000
_cell.angle_alpha   90.00
_cell.angle_beta   90.00
_cell.angle_gamma   90.00
#
_symmetry.space_group_name_H-M   'P 1'
#
loop_
_entity.id
_entity.type
_entity.pdbx_description
1 polymer ?
#
loop_
_entity_poly.entity_id
_entity_poly.type
_entity_poly.pdbx_seq_one_letter_code
_entity_poly.pdbx_strand_id
1 'polypeptide(L)'
;MSGSQIKTDIRIEGQFLRFDRNEKGQPRRIELLSDNSIDRIKLKKSLRRDCPHLKPGDRVLVIGTKKHDLKTGRVKHKARKILKIQTPEPQGRPTSSKSVASKTAPSKDTGKILICQKGQCRKRGSAEVYEAVRQTLEQQGLADSVRVRLTGCLKRCKSAPNAIVLPNKSHHSHLKPQNIPTLIQQHFPSAPKQQGRVKLAPTTLHS
;
A
#
# COMPACT_ATOMS: atom_id res chain seq x y z
N MET A 1 -42.97 14.24 -6.24
CA MET A 1 -41.77 14.71 -6.98
C MET A 1 -40.59 13.79 -6.68
N SER A 2 -40.21 12.96 -7.66
CA SER A 2 -39.20 11.90 -7.53
C SER A 2 -37.82 12.44 -7.18
N GLY A 3 -37.34 12.12 -5.98
CA GLY A 3 -35.97 12.43 -5.57
C GLY A 3 -34.99 11.65 -6.42
N SER A 4 -34.31 12.33 -7.35
CA SER A 4 -33.24 11.78 -8.18
C SER A 4 -32.13 11.19 -7.30
N GLN A 5 -32.17 9.89 -7.07
CA GLN A 5 -31.04 9.14 -6.52
C GLN A 5 -30.18 8.67 -7.69
N ILE A 6 -29.01 9.25 -7.85
CA ILE A 6 -28.05 8.79 -8.84
C ILE A 6 -27.40 7.50 -8.29
N LYS A 7 -27.67 6.38 -8.97
CA LYS A 7 -27.02 5.08 -8.71
C LYS A 7 -25.99 4.89 -9.81
N THR A 8 -24.72 5.00 -9.47
CA THR A 8 -23.63 4.73 -10.41
C THR A 8 -23.04 3.36 -10.09
N ASP A 9 -22.90 2.50 -11.10
CA ASP A 9 -22.15 1.25 -10.91
C ASP A 9 -20.67 1.57 -10.68
N ILE A 10 -20.08 0.89 -9.71
CA ILE A 10 -18.69 1.05 -9.32
C ILE A 10 -18.00 -0.31 -9.38
N ARG A 11 -16.76 -0.31 -9.86
CA ARG A 11 -15.86 -1.46 -9.89
C ARG A 11 -14.66 -1.12 -9.04
N ILE A 12 -14.48 -1.82 -7.94
CA ILE A 12 -13.38 -1.62 -7.00
C ILE A 12 -12.57 -2.90 -6.97
N GLU A 13 -11.34 -2.81 -7.43
CA GLU A 13 -10.38 -3.91 -7.37
C GLU A 13 -9.49 -3.73 -6.16
N GLY A 14 -9.24 -4.81 -5.44
CA GLY A 14 -8.35 -4.78 -4.30
C GLY A 14 -8.02 -6.16 -3.78
N GLN A 15 -7.02 -6.23 -2.94
CA GLN A 15 -6.75 -7.44 -2.17
C GLN A 15 -7.75 -7.52 -1.03
N PHE A 16 -8.44 -8.65 -0.92
CA PHE A 16 -9.29 -8.92 0.21
C PHE A 16 -8.44 -9.01 1.48
N LEU A 17 -8.74 -8.19 2.47
CA LEU A 17 -8.08 -8.23 3.77
C LEU A 17 -8.85 -9.13 4.73
N ARG A 18 -10.12 -8.77 4.99
CA ARG A 18 -10.98 -9.50 5.95
C ARG A 18 -12.44 -9.10 5.81
N PHE A 19 -13.31 -9.93 6.39
CA PHE A 19 -14.71 -9.60 6.60
C PHE A 19 -14.92 -8.93 7.96
N ASP A 20 -15.68 -7.84 7.99
CA ASP A 20 -16.22 -7.21 9.20
C ASP A 20 -17.49 -7.98 9.59
N ARG A 21 -17.36 -8.90 10.56
CA ARG A 21 -18.47 -9.71 11.07
C ARG A 21 -19.21 -8.96 12.18
N ASN A 22 -20.52 -9.16 12.30
CA ASN A 22 -21.29 -8.64 13.44
C ASN A 22 -21.14 -9.56 14.67
N GLU A 23 -21.74 -9.17 15.80
CA GLU A 23 -21.80 -9.97 17.03
C GLU A 23 -22.39 -11.39 16.84
N LYS A 24 -23.16 -11.62 15.76
CA LYS A 24 -23.70 -12.93 15.38
C LYS A 24 -22.81 -13.69 14.38
N GLY A 25 -21.56 -13.26 14.17
CA GLY A 25 -20.59 -13.89 13.26
C GLY A 25 -20.86 -13.70 11.76
N GLN A 26 -21.90 -12.96 11.36
CA GLN A 26 -22.27 -12.77 9.96
C GLN A 26 -21.48 -11.62 9.29
N PRO A 27 -20.92 -11.82 8.09
CA PRO A 27 -20.18 -10.77 7.39
C PRO A 27 -21.12 -9.62 6.98
N ARG A 28 -20.88 -8.44 7.52
CA ARG A 28 -21.64 -7.21 7.20
C ARG A 28 -20.91 -6.34 6.19
N ARG A 29 -19.59 -6.27 6.27
CA ARG A 29 -18.74 -5.47 5.38
C ARG A 29 -17.51 -6.27 4.97
N ILE A 30 -16.91 -5.87 3.85
CA ILE A 30 -15.64 -6.39 3.36
C ILE A 30 -14.61 -5.27 3.39
N GLU A 31 -13.41 -5.56 3.89
CA GLU A 31 -12.28 -4.65 3.81
C GLU A 31 -11.40 -5.08 2.64
N LEU A 32 -11.24 -4.18 1.67
CA LEU A 32 -10.37 -4.36 0.52
C LEU A 32 -9.21 -3.39 0.61
N LEU A 33 -8.01 -3.88 0.29
CA LEU A 33 -6.84 -3.07 0.06
C LEU A 33 -6.76 -2.75 -1.44
N SER A 34 -7.21 -1.56 -1.81
CA SER A 34 -6.97 -0.96 -3.12
C SER A 34 -5.57 -0.32 -3.15
N ASP A 35 -5.13 0.22 -4.29
CA ASP A 35 -3.75 0.69 -4.53
C ASP A 35 -3.16 1.62 -3.44
N ASN A 36 -4.01 2.36 -2.72
CA ASN A 36 -3.60 3.28 -1.66
C ASN A 36 -4.61 3.44 -0.50
N SER A 37 -5.72 2.70 -0.49
CA SER A 37 -6.80 2.87 0.50
C SER A 37 -7.38 1.55 0.95
N ILE A 38 -7.83 1.49 2.21
CA ILE A 38 -8.67 0.40 2.69
C ILE A 38 -10.11 0.80 2.44
N ASP A 39 -10.74 0.18 1.46
CA ASP A 39 -12.13 0.40 1.10
C ASP A 39 -13.04 -0.53 1.92
N ARG A 40 -13.87 0.08 2.78
CA ARG A 40 -14.86 -0.63 3.58
C ARG A 40 -16.19 -0.70 2.83
N ILE A 41 -16.43 -1.79 2.13
CA ILE A 41 -17.62 -1.93 1.30
C ILE A 41 -18.71 -2.73 2.02
N LYS A 42 -19.93 -2.20 2.06
CA LYS A 42 -21.06 -2.89 2.69
C LYS A 42 -21.59 -4.00 1.79
N LEU A 43 -21.67 -5.22 2.31
CA LEU A 43 -22.19 -6.39 1.60
C LEU A 43 -23.73 -6.38 1.60
N LYS A 44 -24.33 -6.59 0.42
CA LYS A 44 -25.78 -6.81 0.27
C LYS A 44 -26.16 -8.19 0.85
N LYS A 45 -27.40 -8.34 1.36
CA LYS A 45 -27.88 -9.57 2.04
C LYS A 45 -27.67 -10.86 1.24
N SER A 46 -27.64 -10.79 -0.10
CA SER A 46 -27.42 -11.92 -0.99
C SER A 46 -26.01 -12.51 -0.88
N LEU A 47 -24.97 -11.65 -0.79
CA LEU A 47 -23.56 -12.04 -0.63
C LEU A 47 -23.20 -12.51 0.79
N ARG A 48 -24.16 -12.52 1.72
CA ARG A 48 -23.96 -12.99 3.10
C ARG A 48 -24.32 -14.46 3.29
N ARG A 49 -25.08 -15.04 2.36
CA ARG A 49 -25.46 -16.46 2.37
C ARG A 49 -24.43 -17.27 1.60
N ASP A 50 -24.07 -16.82 0.40
CA ASP A 50 -22.96 -17.38 -0.37
C ASP A 50 -21.67 -16.66 0.00
N CYS A 51 -21.14 -16.93 1.20
CA CYS A 51 -19.80 -16.46 1.58
C CYS A 51 -18.80 -16.96 0.53
N PRO A 52 -18.27 -16.09 -0.35
CA PRO A 52 -17.20 -16.53 -1.22
C PRO A 52 -16.02 -16.87 -0.31
N HIS A 53 -15.46 -18.08 -0.46
CA HIS A 53 -14.31 -18.54 0.31
C HIS A 53 -13.09 -17.73 -0.15
N LEU A 54 -12.98 -16.51 0.36
CA LEU A 54 -11.91 -15.57 0.08
C LEU A 54 -10.91 -15.62 1.21
N LYS A 55 -9.64 -15.86 0.86
CA LYS A 55 -8.53 -15.85 1.80
C LYS A 55 -7.89 -14.46 1.83
N PRO A 56 -7.49 -13.94 3.00
CA PRO A 56 -6.73 -12.69 3.06
C PRO A 56 -5.55 -12.72 2.09
N GLY A 57 -5.47 -11.73 1.20
CA GLY A 57 -4.50 -11.67 0.10
C GLY A 57 -5.06 -12.04 -1.29
N ASP A 58 -6.24 -12.68 -1.37
CA ASP A 58 -6.92 -12.93 -2.65
C ASP A 58 -7.28 -11.60 -3.32
N ARG A 59 -6.88 -11.41 -4.59
CA ARG A 59 -7.33 -10.26 -5.38
C ARG A 59 -8.79 -10.47 -5.77
N VAL A 60 -9.61 -9.48 -5.49
CA VAL A 60 -11.04 -9.51 -5.77
C VAL A 60 -11.48 -8.22 -6.44
N LEU A 61 -12.34 -8.37 -7.45
CA LEU A 61 -13.07 -7.30 -8.08
C LEU A 61 -14.46 -7.22 -7.45
N VAL A 62 -14.73 -6.12 -6.77
CA VAL A 62 -16.03 -5.82 -6.16
C VAL A 62 -16.81 -4.89 -7.06
N ILE A 63 -17.86 -5.44 -7.66
CA ILE A 63 -18.80 -4.70 -8.49
C ILE A 63 -19.97 -4.31 -7.59
N GLY A 64 -20.28 -3.02 -7.52
CA GLY A 64 -21.30 -2.47 -6.64
C GLY A 64 -21.99 -1.26 -7.23
N THR A 65 -22.81 -0.61 -6.42
CA THR A 65 -23.45 0.67 -6.76
C THR A 65 -23.08 1.70 -5.70
N LYS A 66 -22.61 2.86 -6.14
CA LYS A 66 -22.47 4.06 -5.30
C LYS A 66 -23.78 4.81 -5.37
N LYS A 67 -24.45 4.96 -4.23
CA LYS A 67 -25.64 5.81 -4.09
C LYS A 67 -25.20 7.18 -3.62
N HIS A 68 -25.53 8.20 -4.41
CA HIS A 68 -25.35 9.60 -4.04
C HIS A 68 -26.71 10.18 -3.63
N ASP A 69 -26.90 10.47 -2.34
CA ASP A 69 -28.09 11.18 -1.85
C ASP A 69 -27.84 12.70 -1.98
N LEU A 70 -28.34 13.31 -3.05
CA LEU A 70 -28.15 14.74 -3.37
C LEU A 70 -28.64 15.70 -2.27
N LYS A 71 -29.55 15.26 -1.38
CA LYS A 71 -30.07 16.06 -0.27
C LYS A 71 -29.19 16.07 1.00
N THR A 72 -28.31 15.08 1.18
CA THR A 72 -27.57 14.91 2.45
C THR A 72 -26.05 14.85 2.26
N GLY A 73 -25.57 14.89 1.01
CA GLY A 73 -24.15 14.71 0.67
C GLY A 73 -23.59 13.32 1.05
N ARG A 74 -24.43 12.40 1.55
CA ARG A 74 -23.98 11.10 2.03
C ARG A 74 -23.83 10.13 0.87
N VAL A 75 -22.61 9.65 0.72
CA VAL A 75 -22.24 8.65 -0.27
C VAL A 75 -22.28 7.27 0.37
N LYS A 76 -23.07 6.34 -0.18
CA LYS A 76 -23.13 4.94 0.30
C LYS A 76 -22.72 3.97 -0.80
N HIS A 77 -21.66 3.21 -0.56
CA HIS A 77 -21.15 2.18 -1.45
C HIS A 77 -21.79 0.83 -1.07
N LYS A 78 -22.38 0.11 -2.05
CA LYS A 78 -22.95 -1.21 -1.85
C LYS A 78 -22.39 -2.22 -2.85
N ALA A 79 -21.70 -3.25 -2.38
CA ALA A 79 -21.28 -4.36 -3.22
C ALA A 79 -22.48 -5.17 -3.71
N ARG A 80 -22.56 -5.43 -5.02
CA ARG A 80 -23.54 -6.31 -5.66
C ARG A 80 -22.94 -7.69 -5.94
N LYS A 81 -21.69 -7.75 -6.41
CA LYS A 81 -20.99 -8.98 -6.78
C LYS A 81 -19.51 -8.88 -6.42
N ILE A 82 -18.93 -9.97 -5.96
CA ILE A 82 -17.50 -10.09 -5.70
C ILE A 82 -16.99 -11.20 -6.62
N LEU A 83 -16.00 -10.89 -7.45
CA LEU A 83 -15.35 -11.84 -8.35
C LEU A 83 -13.91 -12.03 -7.89
N LYS A 84 -13.47 -13.27 -7.68
CA LYS A 84 -12.06 -13.57 -7.47
C LYS A 84 -11.35 -13.43 -8.82
N ILE A 85 -10.36 -12.56 -8.89
CA ILE A 85 -9.52 -12.39 -10.08
C ILE A 85 -8.20 -13.08 -9.79
N GLN A 86 -7.92 -14.18 -10.51
CA GLN A 86 -6.59 -14.77 -10.52
C GLN A 86 -5.69 -13.76 -11.23
N THR A 87 -4.65 -13.27 -10.55
CA THR A 87 -3.54 -12.63 -11.25
C THR A 87 -3.05 -13.65 -12.28
N PRO A 88 -2.82 -13.29 -13.56
CA PRO A 88 -2.14 -14.21 -14.47
C PRO A 88 -0.82 -14.62 -13.80
N GLU A 89 -0.72 -15.90 -13.46
CA GLU A 89 0.54 -16.48 -13.01
C GLU A 89 1.59 -16.16 -14.10
N PRO A 90 2.85 -15.85 -13.73
CA PRO A 90 3.93 -15.85 -14.69
C PRO A 90 4.18 -17.30 -15.12
N GLN A 91 3.35 -17.83 -16.01
CA GLN A 91 3.59 -19.10 -16.66
C GLN A 91 4.82 -18.91 -17.55
N GLY A 92 5.94 -19.44 -17.08
CA GLY A 92 7.16 -19.52 -17.86
C GLY A 92 6.95 -20.33 -19.13
N ARG A 93 6.91 -19.62 -20.27
CA ARG A 93 7.48 -19.94 -21.60
C ARG A 93 6.87 -21.13 -22.40
N PRO A 94 7.01 -21.15 -23.75
CA PRO A 94 6.71 -20.13 -24.77
C PRO A 94 5.68 -20.65 -25.81
N THR A 95 5.09 -19.78 -26.64
CA THR A 95 5.19 -19.87 -28.12
C THR A 95 4.37 -18.78 -28.81
N SER A 96 5.07 -18.05 -29.68
CA SER A 96 4.61 -17.57 -30.99
C SER A 96 3.30 -16.81 -31.10
N SER A 97 3.42 -15.48 -31.15
CA SER A 97 3.37 -14.70 -32.41
C SER A 97 2.54 -13.42 -32.35
N LYS A 98 3.25 -12.32 -32.60
CA LYS A 98 2.87 -11.06 -33.28
C LYS A 98 1.91 -10.07 -32.59
N SER A 99 2.53 -8.93 -32.23
CA SER A 99 2.14 -7.52 -32.51
C SER A 99 0.81 -7.01 -31.95
N VAL A 100 0.69 -5.83 -31.33
CA VAL A 100 1.32 -4.53 -31.64
C VAL A 100 1.37 -3.63 -30.40
N ALA A 101 2.32 -2.70 -30.40
CA ALA A 101 2.67 -1.76 -29.35
C ALA A 101 1.53 -0.97 -28.69
N SER A 102 1.62 -0.80 -27.37
CA SER A 102 1.30 0.47 -26.71
C SER A 102 2.21 0.66 -25.50
N LYS A 103 2.84 1.83 -25.47
CA LYS A 103 4.05 2.17 -24.73
C LYS A 103 3.80 2.45 -23.24
N THR A 104 4.86 2.13 -22.49
CA THR A 104 5.27 2.62 -21.17
C THR A 104 4.68 1.91 -19.94
N ALA A 105 5.53 1.05 -19.38
CA ALA A 105 5.29 0.08 -18.31
C ALA A 105 4.95 0.69 -16.93
N PRO A 106 4.10 0.04 -16.11
CA PRO A 106 4.12 0.22 -14.66
C PRO A 106 5.17 -0.75 -14.08
N SER A 107 6.41 -0.27 -13.93
CA SER A 107 7.44 -0.99 -13.18
C SER A 107 7.01 -1.08 -11.71
N LYS A 108 6.71 -2.31 -11.26
CA LYS A 108 6.62 -2.81 -9.88
C LYS A 108 6.82 -1.74 -8.78
N ASP A 109 5.72 -1.16 -8.29
CA ASP A 109 5.72 -0.30 -7.09
C ASP A 109 5.78 -1.21 -5.84
N THR A 110 7.00 -1.60 -5.45
CA THR A 110 7.25 -2.66 -4.46
C THR A 110 7.08 -2.20 -3.00
N GLY A 111 7.03 -0.88 -2.73
CA GLY A 111 7.00 -0.38 -1.35
C GLY A 111 6.59 1.08 -1.19
N LYS A 112 6.06 1.44 -0.01
CA LYS A 112 5.76 2.84 0.34
C LYS A 112 6.14 3.15 1.77
N ILE A 113 6.70 4.33 2.01
CA ILE A 113 7.04 4.83 3.35
C ILE A 113 6.22 6.10 3.60
N LEU A 114 5.34 6.07 4.59
CA LEU A 114 4.48 7.19 4.98
C LEU A 114 5.05 7.88 6.21
N ILE A 115 5.48 9.14 6.11
CA ILE A 115 6.12 9.87 7.20
C ILE A 115 5.19 10.96 7.72
N CYS A 116 4.93 10.96 9.03
CA CYS A 116 4.06 11.96 9.65
C CYS A 116 4.81 13.29 9.79
N GLN A 117 4.31 14.35 9.15
CA GLN A 117 4.90 15.70 9.20
C GLN A 117 4.07 16.71 10.02
N LYS A 118 3.19 16.24 10.92
CA LYS A 118 2.31 17.09 11.73
C LYS A 118 2.74 17.19 13.19
N GLY A 119 2.43 18.33 13.81
CA GLY A 119 2.53 18.55 15.25
C GLY A 119 3.90 18.19 15.82
N GLN A 120 3.91 17.24 16.76
CA GLN A 120 5.13 16.81 17.46
C GLN A 120 6.13 16.08 16.56
N CYS A 121 5.69 15.41 15.48
CA CYS A 121 6.64 14.79 14.54
C CYS A 121 7.52 15.85 13.89
N ARG A 122 6.93 16.94 13.40
CA ARG A 122 7.68 18.04 12.78
C ARG A 122 8.62 18.72 13.77
N LYS A 123 8.18 18.94 15.01
CA LYS A 123 9.01 19.52 16.08
C LYS A 123 10.18 18.62 16.52
N ARG A 124 10.06 17.30 16.35
CA ARG A 124 11.08 16.31 16.76
C ARG A 124 11.92 15.78 15.60
N GLY A 125 11.94 16.51 14.48
CA GLY A 125 12.85 16.22 13.38
C GLY A 125 12.32 15.23 12.34
N SER A 126 11.01 15.21 12.07
CA SER A 126 10.48 14.36 10.99
C SER A 126 10.87 14.81 9.57
N ALA A 127 11.40 16.03 9.40
CA ALA A 127 11.93 16.50 8.12
C ALA A 127 13.28 15.84 7.81
N GLU A 128 14.16 15.77 8.80
CA GLU A 128 15.45 15.12 8.75
C GLU A 128 15.29 13.62 8.53
N VAL A 129 14.28 13.01 9.17
CA VAL A 129 13.89 11.62 8.89
C VAL A 129 13.43 11.45 7.44
N TYR A 130 12.66 12.39 6.90
CA TYR A 130 12.20 12.32 5.51
C TYR A 130 13.37 12.41 4.51
N GLU A 131 14.30 13.34 4.71
CA GLU A 131 15.48 13.48 3.86
C GLU A 131 16.39 12.25 3.95
N ALA A 132 16.66 11.75 5.16
CA ALA A 132 17.46 10.53 5.35
C ALA A 132 16.84 9.31 4.63
N VAL A 133 15.51 9.20 4.62
CA VAL A 133 14.81 8.13 3.88
C VAL A 133 15.03 8.29 2.39
N ARG A 134 14.90 9.50 1.83
CA ARG A 134 15.12 9.72 0.38
C ARG A 134 16.55 9.38 -0.02
N GLN A 135 17.54 9.92 0.70
CA GLN A 135 18.95 9.69 0.42
C GLN A 135 19.31 8.20 0.50
N THR A 136 18.82 7.49 1.53
CA THR A 136 19.09 6.05 1.66
C THR A 136 18.47 5.26 0.51
N LEU A 137 17.25 5.60 0.07
CA LEU A 137 16.61 4.93 -1.05
C LEU A 137 17.37 5.17 -2.37
N GLU A 138 17.89 6.38 -2.58
CA GLU A 138 18.74 6.70 -3.73
C GLU A 138 20.05 5.89 -3.70
N GLN A 139 20.73 5.87 -2.55
CA GLN A 139 21.98 5.12 -2.36
C GLN A 139 21.80 3.61 -2.58
N GLN A 140 20.65 3.06 -2.19
CA GLN A 140 20.34 1.63 -2.36
C GLN A 140 19.73 1.31 -3.73
N GLY A 141 19.53 2.30 -4.61
CA GLY A 141 18.88 2.11 -5.91
C GLY A 141 17.42 1.68 -5.80
N LEU A 142 16.76 2.04 -4.70
CA LEU A 142 15.36 1.73 -4.39
C LEU A 142 14.41 2.91 -4.67
N ALA A 143 14.93 4.07 -5.08
CA ALA A 143 14.13 5.28 -5.34
C ALA A 143 12.99 5.06 -6.34
N ASP A 144 13.20 4.23 -7.37
CA ASP A 144 12.18 3.91 -8.38
C ASP A 144 11.16 2.88 -7.91
N SER A 145 11.50 2.07 -6.90
CA SER A 145 10.69 0.95 -6.39
C SER A 145 9.93 1.29 -5.11
N VAL A 146 10.43 2.22 -4.30
CA VAL A 146 9.89 2.60 -2.99
C VAL A 146 9.52 4.07 -2.97
N ARG A 147 8.22 4.37 -2.85
CA ARG A 147 7.74 5.75 -2.78
C ARG A 147 7.68 6.27 -1.36
N VAL A 148 8.30 7.41 -1.12
CA VAL A 148 8.14 8.17 0.14
C VAL A 148 6.97 9.14 0.00
N ARG A 149 6.07 9.17 0.99
CA ARG A 149 4.93 10.09 1.04
C ARG A 149 4.79 10.70 2.43
N LEU A 150 4.33 11.95 2.45
CA LEU A 150 3.96 12.62 3.68
C LEU A 150 2.54 12.23 4.07
N THR A 151 2.32 11.98 5.36
CA THR A 151 1.00 11.62 5.89
C THR A 151 0.56 12.54 7.01
N GLY A 152 -0.75 12.50 7.29
CA GLY A 152 -1.38 13.20 8.41
C GLY A 152 -0.97 12.65 9.77
N CYS A 153 -1.60 13.18 10.83
CA CYS A 153 -1.30 12.78 12.20
C CYS A 153 -1.64 11.31 12.42
N LEU A 154 -0.64 10.54 12.86
CA LEU A 154 -0.79 9.12 13.19
C LEU A 154 -1.29 8.88 14.61
N LYS A 155 -1.70 9.93 15.33
CA LYS A 155 -2.16 9.92 16.73
C LYS A 155 -1.15 9.29 17.71
N ARG A 156 0.13 9.26 17.36
CA ARG A 156 1.26 8.75 18.17
C ARG A 156 2.25 9.87 18.54
N CYS A 157 1.73 11.04 18.87
CA CYS A 157 2.55 12.25 19.11
C CYS A 157 3.58 12.07 20.24
N LYS A 158 3.29 11.23 21.24
CA LYS A 158 4.22 10.92 22.35
C LYS A 158 5.50 10.22 21.87
N SER A 159 5.40 9.44 20.79
CA SER A 159 6.49 8.63 20.25
C SER A 159 7.02 9.14 18.91
N ALA A 160 6.83 10.43 18.65
CA ALA A 160 7.36 11.10 17.47
C ALA A 160 8.90 11.10 17.42
N PRO A 161 9.51 11.11 16.21
CA PRO A 161 8.89 11.02 14.88
C PRO A 161 8.35 9.63 14.51
N ASN A 162 7.29 9.59 13.69
CA ASN A 162 6.61 8.34 13.31
C ASN A 162 6.50 8.15 11.79
N ALA A 163 6.67 6.91 11.34
CA ALA A 163 6.40 6.50 9.96
C ALA A 163 5.66 5.16 9.88
N ILE A 164 5.10 4.85 8.71
CA ILE A 164 4.49 3.56 8.38
C ILE A 164 5.16 3.03 7.12
N VAL A 165 5.62 1.78 7.16
CA VAL A 165 6.18 1.08 6.00
C VAL A 165 5.15 0.09 5.44
N LEU A 166 4.89 0.20 4.14
CA LEU A 166 4.00 -0.66 3.37
C LEU A 166 4.82 -1.58 2.46
N PRO A 167 4.36 -2.82 2.19
CA PRO A 167 2.98 -3.33 2.35
C PRO A 167 2.60 -3.82 3.76
N ASN A 168 3.57 -4.08 4.65
CA ASN A 168 3.33 -4.73 5.95
C ASN A 168 2.57 -3.88 6.97
N LYS A 169 2.35 -2.58 6.69
CA LYS A 169 1.76 -1.60 7.62
C LYS A 169 2.50 -1.53 8.96
N SER A 170 3.82 -1.71 8.92
CA SER A 170 4.67 -1.66 10.09
C SER A 170 4.82 -0.22 10.57
N HIS A 171 4.42 0.03 11.82
CA HIS A 171 4.55 1.35 12.44
C HIS A 171 5.92 1.48 13.09
N HIS A 172 6.59 2.59 12.78
CA HIS A 172 7.87 2.96 13.37
C HIS A 172 7.74 4.25 14.14
N SER A 173 8.35 4.28 15.31
CA SER A 173 8.29 5.38 16.27
C SER A 173 9.71 5.72 16.76
N HIS A 174 9.89 6.90 17.33
CA HIS A 174 11.20 7.44 17.75
C HIS A 174 12.25 7.38 16.64
N LEU A 175 11.83 7.62 15.39
CA LEU A 175 12.72 7.55 14.25
C LEU A 175 13.81 8.62 14.36
N LYS A 176 15.05 8.19 14.17
CA LYS A 176 16.22 9.04 14.03
C LYS A 176 16.79 8.87 12.62
N PRO A 177 17.31 9.91 11.98
CA PRO A 177 17.95 9.82 10.65
C PRO A 177 18.99 8.69 10.56
N GLN A 178 19.76 8.48 11.63
CA GLN A 178 20.80 7.44 11.72
C GLN A 178 20.28 6.00 11.61
N ASN A 179 19.02 5.76 12.01
CA ASN A 179 18.44 4.41 12.04
C ASN A 179 17.72 4.06 10.71
N ILE A 180 17.63 5.02 9.80
CA ILE A 180 16.89 4.87 8.54
C ILE A 180 17.52 3.84 7.59
N PRO A 181 18.86 3.77 7.43
CA PRO A 181 19.50 2.73 6.62
C PRO A 181 19.09 1.32 7.03
N THR A 182 19.13 1.03 8.33
CA THR A 182 18.74 -0.27 8.89
C THR A 182 17.26 -0.55 8.67
N LEU A 183 16.39 0.44 8.89
CA LEU A 183 14.94 0.29 8.68
C LEU A 183 14.62 -0.04 7.21
N ILE A 184 15.26 0.64 6.26
CA ILE A 184 15.04 0.37 4.83
C ILE A 184 15.53 -1.02 4.47
N GLN A 185 16.72 -1.42 4.93
CA GLN A 185 17.28 -2.75 4.66
C GLN A 185 16.40 -3.88 5.22
N GLN A 186 15.80 -3.70 6.39
CA GLN A 186 14.89 -4.67 7.00
C GLN A 186 13.59 -4.85 6.21
N HIS A 187 13.08 -3.78 5.60
CA HIS A 187 11.79 -3.80 4.91
C HIS A 187 11.87 -4.00 3.40
N PHE A 188 12.98 -3.58 2.81
CA PHE A 188 13.24 -3.63 1.38
C PHE A 188 14.63 -4.23 1.15
N PRO A 189 14.81 -5.54 1.43
CA PRO A 189 16.07 -6.21 1.14
C PRO A 189 16.32 -6.14 -0.37
N SER A 190 17.23 -5.27 -0.79
CA SER A 190 17.78 -5.33 -2.13
C SER A 190 18.70 -6.55 -2.22
N ALA A 191 18.69 -7.25 -3.37
CA ALA A 191 19.73 -8.25 -3.63
C ALA A 191 21.10 -7.58 -3.45
N PRO A 192 22.08 -8.24 -2.82
CA PRO A 192 23.36 -7.62 -2.52
C PRO A 192 24.00 -7.15 -3.82
N LYS A 193 23.98 -5.84 -4.07
CA LYS A 193 24.97 -5.24 -4.95
C LYS A 193 26.28 -5.43 -4.22
N GLN A 194 27.13 -6.29 -4.77
CA GLN A 194 28.48 -6.50 -4.27
C GLN A 194 29.11 -5.14 -4.04
N GLN A 195 29.26 -4.76 -2.77
CA GLN A 195 30.07 -3.63 -2.40
C GLN A 195 31.47 -3.98 -2.88
N GLY A 196 31.94 -3.21 -3.87
CA GLY A 196 33.31 -3.27 -4.32
C GLY A 196 34.20 -3.25 -3.09
N ARG A 197 34.94 -4.36 -2.93
CA ARG A 197 36.08 -4.50 -2.04
C ARG A 197 36.95 -3.26 -2.22
N VAL A 198 36.85 -2.29 -1.31
CA VAL A 198 37.86 -1.25 -1.19
C VAL A 198 39.13 -1.99 -0.77
N LYS A 199 40.03 -2.22 -1.73
CA LYS A 199 41.42 -2.60 -1.42
C LYS A 199 41.97 -1.44 -0.58
N LEU A 200 42.04 -1.63 0.73
CA LEU A 200 42.98 -0.88 1.56
C LEU A 200 44.38 -1.20 1.01
N ALA A 201 44.98 -0.24 0.33
CA ALA A 201 46.41 -0.28 0.03
C ALA A 201 47.16 -0.16 1.37
N PRO A 202 48.12 -1.05 1.67
CA PRO A 202 49.03 -0.81 2.78
C PRO A 202 49.92 0.37 2.43
N THR A 203 49.82 1.45 3.19
CA THR A 203 50.76 2.57 3.14
C THR A 203 52.10 2.07 3.65
N THR A 204 53.04 1.85 2.73
CA THR A 204 54.46 1.68 3.03
C THR A 204 54.97 2.99 3.64
N LEU A 205 55.27 3.02 4.93
CA LEU A 205 56.12 4.06 5.51
C LEU A 205 57.55 3.52 5.57
N HIS A 206 58.37 4.00 4.64
CA HIS A 206 59.82 3.93 4.68
C HIS A 206 60.32 5.10 5.54
N SER A 207 61.13 4.84 6.56
CA SER A 207 62.31 5.61 7.01
C SER A 207 62.95 4.88 8.17
#